data_AF-A0AA36JXA1-F1
#
_entry.id   AF-A0AA36JXA1-F1
#
_cell.length_a   1.000
_cell.length_b   1.000
_cell.length_c   1.000
_cell.angle_alpha   90.00
_cell.angle_beta   90.00
_cell.angle_gamma   90.00
#
_symmetry.space_group_name_H-M   'P 1'
#
loop_
_entity.id
_entity.type
_entity.pdbx_description
1 polymer ?
#
loop_
_entity_poly.entity_id
_entity_poly.type
_entity_poly.pdbx_seq_one_letter_code
_entity_poly.pdbx_strand_id
1 'polypeptide(L)' 'MYEVVLYFDNMVDETYRFDTYEEALEKVNNLKWQYRTKRLYSFKVRKVET' A
#
# COMPACT_ATOMS: atom_id res chain seq x y z
N MET A 1 -7.47 -4.22 -11.85
CA MET A 1 -6.10 -3.99 -11.37
C MET A 1 -6.17 -3.34 -9.99
N TYR A 2 -5.21 -3.59 -9.11
CA TYR A 2 -5.17 -3.04 -7.75
C TYR A 2 -3.87 -2.29 -7.54
N GLU A 3 -3.94 -1.12 -6.90
CA GLU A 3 -2.78 -0.33 -6.51
C GLU A 3 -2.71 -0.19 -4.99
N VAL A 4 -1.53 -0.42 -4.44
CA VAL A 4 -1.18 -0.12 -3.05
C VAL A 4 -0.32 1.14 -3.05
N VAL A 5 -0.87 2.23 -2.55
CA VAL A 5 -0.15 3.50 -2.41
C VAL A 5 0.36 3.62 -0.98
N LEU A 6 1.67 3.76 -0.87
CA LEU A 6 2.40 4.08 0.35
C LEU A 6 2.49 5.60 0.46
N TYR A 7 2.05 6.13 1.60
CA TYR A 7 2.19 7.54 1.95
C TYR A 7 3.18 7.68 3.09
N PHE A 8 4.16 8.55 2.93
CA PHE A 8 5.05 9.01 4.00
C PHE A 8 4.81 10.50 4.20
N ASP A 9 4.43 10.90 5.42
CA ASP A 9 4.17 12.31 5.73
C ASP A 9 3.18 13.00 4.75
N ASN A 10 2.06 12.33 4.46
CA ASN A 10 1.04 12.75 3.49
C ASN A 10 1.52 12.91 2.03
N MET A 11 2.76 12.57 1.70
CA MET A 11 3.28 12.52 0.34
C MET A 11 3.27 11.09 -0.20
N VAL A 12 3.00 10.92 -1.49
CA VAL A 12 3.12 9.61 -2.15
C VAL A 12 4.58 9.24 -2.19
N ASP A 13 4.94 8.17 -1.50
CA ASP A 13 6.30 7.67 -1.41
C ASP A 13 6.51 6.60 -2.50
N GLU A 14 5.68 5.56 -2.48
CA GLU A 14 5.79 4.43 -3.40
C GLU A 14 4.40 3.91 -3.81
N THR A 15 4.29 3.38 -5.03
CA THR A 15 3.04 2.79 -5.52
C THR A 15 3.33 1.42 -6.12
N TYR A 16 2.61 0.42 -5.64
CA TYR A 16 2.71 -0.95 -6.13
C TYR A 16 1.46 -1.32 -6.90
N ARG A 17 1.63 -2.01 -8.01
CA ARG A 17 0.55 -2.48 -8.88
C ARG A 17 0.46 -4.00 -8.81
N PHE A 18 -0.76 -4.49 -8.64
CA PHE A 18 -1.09 -5.90 -8.53
C PHE A 18 -2.28 -6.22 -9.43
N ASP A 19 -2.32 -7.45 -9.94
CA ASP A 19 -3.45 -7.91 -10.74
C ASP A 19 -4.61 -8.35 -9.83
N THR A 20 -4.27 -9.00 -8.70
CA THR A 20 -5.23 -9.52 -7.73
C THR A 20 -5.30 -8.67 -6.45
N TYR A 21 -6.45 -8.76 -5.78
CA TYR A 21 -6.66 -8.11 -4.49
C TYR A 21 -5.88 -8.78 -3.35
N GLU A 22 -5.71 -10.11 -3.43
CA GLU A 22 -5.00 -10.90 -2.42
C GLU A 22 -3.52 -10.51 -2.33
N GLU A 23 -2.84 -10.37 -3.48
CA GLU A 23 -1.45 -9.90 -3.51
C GLU A 23 -1.30 -8.48 -2.95
N ALA A 24 -2.25 -7.59 -3.27
CA ALA A 24 -2.27 -6.23 -2.73
C ALA A 24 -2.45 -6.22 -1.20
N LEU A 25 -3.30 -7.11 -0.67
CA LEU A 25 -3.50 -7.26 0.77
C LEU A 25 -2.27 -7.83 1.49
N GLU A 26 -1.65 -8.86 0.94
CA GLU A 26 -0.41 -9.42 1.49
C GLU A 26 0.69 -8.36 1.58
N LYS A 27 0.86 -7.56 0.52
CA LYS A 27 1.81 -6.45 0.51
C LYS A 27 1.49 -5.42 1.60
N VAL A 28 0.23 -5.01 1.74
CA VAL A 28 -0.18 -4.07 2.81
C VAL A 28 0.08 -4.63 4.20
N ASN A 29 -0.19 -5.91 4.44
CA ASN A 29 0.09 -6.54 5.73
C ASN A 29 1.58 -6.58 6.03
N ASN A 30 2.41 -6.93 5.05
CA ASN A 30 3.87 -6.92 5.19
C ASN A 30 4.37 -5.50 5.52
N LEU A 31 3.90 -4.51 4.78
CA LEU A 31 4.25 -3.10 4.99
C LEU A 31 3.77 -2.61 6.37
N LYS A 32 2.53 -2.90 6.78
CA LYS A 32 2.03 -2.57 8.13
C LYS A 32 2.91 -3.17 9.22
N TRP A 33 3.45 -4.37 9.01
CA TRP A 33 4.33 -5.02 9.96
C TRP A 33 5.72 -4.37 9.99
N GLN A 34 6.33 -4.12 8.83
CA GLN A 34 7.63 -3.44 8.71
C GLN A 34 7.61 -2.02 9.28
N TYR A 35 6.52 -1.27 9.03
CA TYR A 35 6.36 0.11 9.43
C TYR A 35 5.55 0.26 10.73
N ARG A 36 5.30 -0.83 11.47
CA ARG A 36 4.50 -0.82 12.72
C ARG A 36 5.02 0.18 13.75
N THR A 37 6.33 0.42 13.78
CA THR A 37 6.99 1.37 14.67
C THR A 37 7.08 2.78 14.10
N LYS A 38 6.75 3.00 12.83
CA LYS A 38 6.82 4.29 12.14
C LYS A 38 5.42 4.88 11.93
N ARG A 39 5.00 5.77 12.83
CA ARG A 39 3.67 6.41 12.83
C ARG A 39 3.38 7.32 11.62
N LEU A 40 4.40 7.67 10.84
CA LEU A 40 4.30 8.58 9.69
C LEU A 40 3.86 7.88 8.39
N TYR A 41 3.80 6.55 8.38
CA TYR A 41 3.40 5.79 7.20
C TYR A 41 1.90 5.52 7.19
N SER A 42 1.27 5.78 6.05
CA SER A 42 -0.12 5.44 5.73
C SER A 42 -0.19 4.59 4.48
N PHE A 43 -1.16 3.69 4.42
CA PHE A 43 -1.33 2.74 3.33
C PHE A 43 -2.74 2.85 2.76
N LYS A 44 -2.87 2.91 1.44
CA LYS A 44 -4.17 2.93 0.77
C LYS A 44 -4.19 1.94 -0.38
N VAL A 45 -5.15 1.03 -0.35
CA VAL A 45 -5.45 0.16 -1.50
C VAL A 45 -6.51 0.84 -2.35
N ARG A 46 -6.29 0.90 -3.65
CA ARG A 46 -7.22 1.41 -4.65
C ARG A 46 -7.45 0.33 -5.69
N LYS A 47 -8.72 0.09 -6.05
CA LYS A 47 -9.05 -0.67 -7.25
C LYS A 47 -8.95 0.28 -8.44
N VAL A 48 -8.12 -0.07 -9.41
CA VAL A 48 -8.00 0.63 -10.69
C VAL A 48 -8.81 -0.19 -11.69
N GLU A 49 -9.92 0.38 -12.11
CA GLU A 49 -10.72 -0.13 -13.22
C GLU A 49 -10.06 0.40 -14.49
N THR A 50 -9.45 -0.51 -15.25
CA THR A 50 -9.00 -0.26 -16.62
C THR A 50 -10.22 -0.28 -17.53
#